data_AF-A0A0M4PLX8-F1
#
_entry.id   AF-A0A0M4PLX8-F1
#
_cell.length_a   1.000
_cell.length_b   1.000
_cell.length_c   1.000
_cell.angle_alpha   90.00
_cell.angle_beta   90.00
_cell.angle_gamma   90.00
#
_symmetry.space_group_name_H-M   'P 1'
#
loop_
_entity.id
_entity.type
_entity.pdbx_description
1 polymer ?
#
loop_
_entity_poly.entity_id
_entity_poly.type
_entity_poly.pdbx_seq_one_letter_code
_entity_poly.pdbx_strand_id
1 'polypeptide(L)'
;MKKLKLITAILALAFISGCTSMDRMVTKFEPIRSEGNYEYYKYKAFADPVYPIDSEEAEQTRLEWLKQWVVDNGHQNTKYEILSRKVVLVNKGIFGDLYNIYYEVKTER
;
A
#
# COMPACT_ATOMS: atom_id res chain seq x y z
N MET A 1 37.33 26.45 -11.39
CA MET A 1 36.19 25.57 -11.74
C MET A 1 35.99 24.48 -10.68
N LYS A 2 35.56 24.82 -9.44
CA LYS A 2 35.40 23.86 -8.32
C LYS A 2 33.98 23.75 -7.76
N LYS A 3 33.00 24.47 -8.33
CA LYS A 3 31.61 24.51 -7.82
C LYS A 3 30.63 23.58 -8.56
N LEU A 4 31.08 22.83 -9.57
CA LEU A 4 30.22 22.04 -10.45
C LEU A 4 29.99 20.59 -10.00
N LYS A 5 30.61 20.14 -8.89
CA LYS A 5 30.49 18.75 -8.41
C LYS A 5 29.34 18.52 -7.42
N LEU A 6 28.70 19.58 -6.90
CA LEU A 6 27.67 19.44 -5.87
C LEU A 6 26.26 19.21 -6.44
N ILE A 7 26.01 19.62 -7.69
CA ILE A 7 24.68 19.55 -8.31
C ILE A 7 24.35 18.11 -8.76
N THR A 8 25.36 17.31 -9.10
CA THR A 8 25.17 15.93 -9.59
C THR A 8 24.68 14.97 -8.50
N ALA A 9 25.01 15.21 -7.23
CA ALA A 9 24.60 14.35 -6.12
C ALA A 9 23.12 14.51 -5.76
N ILE A 10 22.55 15.71 -5.92
CA ILE A 10 21.16 16.01 -5.53
C ILE A 10 20.16 15.41 -6.52
N LEU A 11 20.52 15.32 -7.81
CA LEU A 11 19.64 14.79 -8.86
C LEU A 11 19.44 13.25 -8.76
N ALA A 12 20.41 12.53 -8.21
CA ALA A 12 20.34 11.06 -8.07
C ALA A 12 19.37 10.60 -6.96
N LEU A 13 19.17 11.40 -5.91
CA LEU A 13 18.25 11.08 -4.80
C LEU A 13 16.77 11.30 -5.16
N ALA A 14 16.46 12.03 -6.23
CA ALA A 14 15.08 12.29 -6.64
C ALA A 14 14.41 11.11 -7.39
N PHE A 15 15.18 10.09 -7.80
CA PHE A 15 14.65 8.97 -8.58
C PHE A 15 14.12 7.79 -7.75
N ILE A 16 14.40 7.73 -6.45
CA ILE A 16 13.97 6.62 -5.58
C ILE A 16 12.55 6.79 -5.00
N SER A 17 11.96 7.99 -5.04
CA SER A 17 10.62 8.25 -4.49
C SER A 17 9.47 7.99 -5.47
N GLY A 18 9.77 7.75 -6.76
CA GLY A 18 8.75 7.61 -7.81
C GLY A 18 8.04 6.25 -7.87
N CYS A 19 8.69 5.16 -7.47
CA CYS A 19 8.14 3.81 -7.65
C CYS A 19 6.90 3.56 -6.79
N THR A 20 6.95 3.92 -5.50
CA THR A 20 5.88 3.60 -4.55
C THR A 20 4.52 4.23 -4.89
N SER A 21 4.51 5.42 -5.51
CA SER A 21 3.28 6.10 -5.92
C SER A 21 2.59 5.39 -7.09
N MET A 22 3.38 4.90 -8.05
CA MET A 22 2.87 4.15 -9.19
C MET A 22 2.33 2.77 -8.76
N ASP A 23 3.04 2.11 -7.85
CA ASP A 23 2.67 0.79 -7.35
C ASP A 23 1.37 0.84 -6.52
N ARG A 24 1.10 1.94 -5.82
CA ARG A 24 -0.19 2.13 -5.15
C ARG A 24 -1.38 2.04 -6.11
N MET A 25 -1.25 2.48 -7.36
CA MET A 25 -2.38 2.55 -8.31
C MET A 25 -2.99 1.18 -8.65
N VAL A 26 -2.26 0.08 -8.43
CA VAL A 26 -2.78 -1.27 -8.66
C VAL A 26 -3.52 -1.85 -7.45
N THR A 27 -3.48 -1.15 -6.30
CA THR A 27 -4.27 -1.49 -5.11
C THR A 27 -5.70 -0.94 -5.21
N LYS A 28 -6.63 -1.48 -4.41
CA LYS A 28 -8.05 -1.05 -4.44
C LYS A 28 -8.64 -0.94 -3.04
N PHE A 29 -9.52 0.02 -2.85
CA PHE A 29 -10.28 0.21 -1.61
C PHE A 29 -11.77 0.29 -1.93
N GLU A 30 -12.55 -0.69 -1.48
CA GLU A 30 -13.95 -0.86 -1.88
C GLU A 30 -14.85 -1.02 -0.65
N PRO A 31 -16.01 -0.35 -0.55
CA PRO A 31 -16.95 -0.56 0.53
C PRO A 31 -17.54 -1.98 0.48
N ILE A 32 -17.72 -2.61 1.64
CA ILE A 32 -18.35 -3.93 1.80
C ILE A 32 -19.73 -3.79 2.41
N ARG A 33 -19.82 -3.07 3.55
CA ARG A 33 -21.04 -2.92 4.34
C ARG A 33 -20.94 -1.70 5.28
N SER A 34 -22.08 -1.28 5.81
CA SER A 34 -22.16 -0.28 6.88
C SER A 34 -23.04 -0.82 8.00
N GLU A 35 -22.65 -0.58 9.25
CA GLU A 35 -23.37 -1.05 10.43
C GLU A 35 -23.27 0.02 11.54
N GLY A 36 -24.40 0.63 11.88
CA GLY A 36 -24.43 1.75 12.82
C GLY A 36 -23.53 2.91 12.36
N ASN A 37 -22.60 3.30 13.23
CA ASN A 37 -21.63 4.38 12.99
C ASN A 37 -20.34 3.89 12.30
N TYR A 38 -20.30 2.63 11.84
CA TYR A 38 -19.11 2.05 11.23
C TYR A 38 -19.33 1.72 9.75
N GLU A 39 -18.27 1.90 8.98
CA GLU A 39 -18.15 1.46 7.59
C GLU A 39 -17.02 0.45 7.46
N TYR A 40 -17.27 -0.56 6.63
CA TYR A 40 -16.34 -1.66 6.43
C TYR A 40 -15.92 -1.68 4.97
N TYR A 41 -14.62 -1.77 4.76
CA TYR A 41 -13.98 -1.72 3.47
C TYR A 41 -13.10 -2.94 3.25
N LYS A 42 -12.97 -3.32 1.98
CA LYS A 42 -12.01 -4.30 1.50
C LYS A 42 -10.88 -3.54 0.85
N TYR A 43 -9.69 -3.65 1.41
CA TYR A 43 -8.46 -3.18 0.79
C TYR A 43 -7.75 -4.35 0.11
N LYS A 44 -7.55 -4.26 -1.21
CA LYS A 44 -6.79 -5.22 -1.99
C LYS A 44 -5.40 -4.64 -2.29
N ALA A 45 -4.37 -5.30 -1.78
CA ALA A 45 -2.98 -5.09 -2.12
C ALA A 45 -2.40 -6.33 -2.85
N PHE A 46 -1.10 -6.29 -3.12
CA PHE A 46 -0.37 -7.37 -3.78
C PHE A 46 0.94 -7.70 -3.06
N ALA A 47 1.48 -8.88 -3.33
CA ALA A 47 2.87 -9.22 -3.04
C ALA A 47 3.51 -9.89 -4.25
N ASP A 48 4.78 -9.56 -4.46
CA ASP A 48 5.61 -10.00 -5.58
C ASP A 48 7.08 -10.05 -5.10
N PRO A 49 8.06 -10.36 -5.97
CA PRO A 49 9.47 -10.39 -5.56
C PRO A 49 10.03 -9.04 -5.05
N VAL A 50 9.44 -7.92 -5.44
CA VAL A 50 9.85 -6.56 -4.98
C VAL A 50 9.27 -6.25 -3.61
N TYR A 51 8.02 -6.68 -3.38
CA TYR A 51 7.28 -6.56 -2.13
C TYR A 51 6.91 -7.95 -1.60
N PRO A 52 7.84 -8.68 -0.96
CA PRO A 52 7.59 -10.04 -0.50
C PRO A 52 6.46 -10.13 0.53
N ILE A 53 5.79 -11.29 0.57
CA ILE A 53 4.68 -11.58 1.48
C ILE A 53 5.10 -11.57 2.96
N ASP A 54 6.32 -12.03 3.24
CA ASP A 54 6.89 -12.20 4.58
C ASP A 54 7.84 -11.06 4.98
N SER A 55 7.87 -9.97 4.20
CA SER A 55 8.66 -8.78 4.52
C SER A 55 7.86 -7.79 5.35
N GLU A 56 8.38 -7.44 6.53
CA GLU A 56 7.79 -6.41 7.38
C GLU A 56 7.77 -5.04 6.69
N GLU A 57 8.85 -4.67 6.01
CA GLU A 57 8.94 -3.41 5.24
C GLU A 57 7.90 -3.34 4.11
N ALA A 58 7.70 -4.45 3.41
CA ALA A 58 6.68 -4.53 2.38
C ALA A 58 5.27 -4.41 2.97
N GLU A 59 5.05 -5.00 4.15
CA GLU A 59 3.79 -4.84 4.86
C GLU A 59 3.56 -3.39 5.27
N GLN A 60 4.56 -2.71 5.85
CA GLN A 60 4.46 -1.29 6.18
C GLN A 60 4.12 -0.43 4.96
N THR A 61 4.71 -0.72 3.81
CA THR A 61 4.39 -0.02 2.56
C THR A 61 2.93 -0.20 2.17
N ARG A 62 2.39 -1.43 2.25
CA ARG A 62 0.97 -1.70 1.97
C ARG A 62 0.05 -0.97 2.95
N LEU A 63 0.45 -0.85 4.22
CA LEU A 63 -0.29 -0.15 5.26
C LEU A 63 -0.25 1.37 5.08
N GLU A 64 0.84 1.93 4.59
CA GLU A 64 0.91 3.36 4.21
C GLU A 64 0.02 3.66 3.01
N TRP A 65 -0.01 2.79 2.00
CA TRP A 65 -0.98 2.90 0.90
C TRP A 65 -2.42 2.78 1.38
N LEU A 66 -2.71 1.87 2.31
CA LEU A 66 -4.03 1.75 2.94
C LEU A 66 -4.43 3.05 3.64
N LYS A 67 -3.53 3.62 4.45
CA LYS A 67 -3.76 4.88 5.15
C LYS A 67 -4.09 6.00 4.17
N GLN A 68 -3.37 6.08 3.05
CA GLN A 68 -3.70 7.04 1.99
C GLN A 68 -5.08 6.78 1.37
N TRP A 69 -5.46 5.53 1.14
CA TRP A 69 -6.81 5.20 0.67
C TRP A 69 -7.90 5.62 1.66
N VAL A 70 -7.69 5.42 2.96
CA VAL A 70 -8.63 5.85 4.01
C VAL A 70 -8.81 7.37 3.95
N VAL A 71 -7.71 8.13 3.87
CA VAL A 71 -7.71 9.60 3.74
C VAL A 71 -8.41 10.05 2.46
N ASP A 72 -8.09 9.43 1.31
CA ASP A 72 -8.63 9.80 0.00
C ASP A 72 -10.14 9.50 -0.11
N ASN A 73 -10.66 8.60 0.75
CA ASN A 73 -12.10 8.30 0.86
C ASN A 73 -12.81 9.11 1.96
N GLY A 74 -12.18 10.17 2.48
CA GLY A 74 -12.81 11.14 3.39
C GLY A 74 -12.66 10.83 4.88
N HIS A 75 -11.96 9.77 5.26
CA HIS A 75 -11.79 9.33 6.66
C HIS A 75 -10.53 9.91 7.31
N GLN A 76 -10.23 11.19 7.04
CA GLN A 76 -8.90 11.79 7.28
C GLN A 76 -8.50 11.90 8.76
N ASN A 77 -9.46 11.83 9.68
CA ASN A 77 -9.24 11.90 11.13
C ASN A 77 -9.77 10.67 11.87
N THR A 78 -10.14 9.63 11.13
CA THR A 78 -10.80 8.47 11.70
C THR A 78 -9.78 7.41 12.08
N LYS A 79 -9.91 6.88 13.30
CA LYS A 79 -9.20 5.66 13.66
C LYS A 79 -9.80 4.52 12.85
N TYR A 80 -8.97 3.84 12.05
CA TYR A 80 -9.38 2.63 11.38
C TYR A 80 -8.72 1.41 12.04
N GLU A 81 -9.43 0.28 11.99
CA GLU A 81 -9.01 -1.01 12.51
C GLU A 81 -8.91 -2.00 11.37
N ILE A 82 -7.84 -2.79 11.33
CA ILE A 82 -7.69 -3.91 10.40
C ILE A 82 -8.22 -5.15 11.12
N LEU A 83 -9.34 -5.68 10.65
CA LEU A 83 -10.01 -6.83 11.26
C LEU A 83 -9.45 -8.17 10.78
N SER A 84 -8.96 -8.21 9.54
CA SER A 84 -8.39 -9.42 8.98
C SER A 84 -7.38 -9.14 7.87
N ARG A 85 -6.51 -10.13 7.64
CA ARG A 85 -5.54 -10.18 6.54
C ARG A 85 -5.62 -11.56 5.90
N LYS A 86 -5.96 -11.62 4.62
CA LYS A 86 -6.06 -12.87 3.86
C LYS A 86 -5.19 -12.81 2.61
N VAL A 87 -4.35 -13.82 2.46
CA VAL A 87 -3.44 -13.95 1.31
C VAL A 87 -4.00 -14.98 0.35
N VAL A 88 -4.02 -14.66 -0.94
CA VAL A 88 -4.43 -15.55 -2.03
C VAL A 88 -3.34 -15.59 -3.07
N LEU A 89 -2.75 -16.78 -3.27
CA LEU A 89 -1.81 -17.03 -4.36
C LEU A 89 -2.51 -16.84 -5.70
N VAL A 90 -1.94 -15.99 -6.56
CA VAL A 90 -2.45 -15.69 -7.90
C VAL A 90 -1.72 -16.50 -8.95
N ASN A 91 -0.38 -16.57 -8.84
CA ASN A 91 0.46 -17.25 -9.82
C ASN A 91 1.74 -17.76 -9.14
N LYS A 92 2.19 -18.95 -9.51
CA LYS A 92 3.53 -19.45 -9.16
C LYS A 92 4.47 -19.27 -10.34
N GLY A 93 5.55 -18.52 -10.13
CA GLY A 93 6.54 -18.22 -11.14
C GLY A 93 7.93 -18.74 -10.78
N ILE A 94 8.75 -19.00 -11.80
CA ILE A 94 10.17 -19.37 -11.61
C ILE A 94 11.01 -18.24 -11.01
N PHE A 95 10.53 -17.00 -11.10
CA PHE A 95 11.16 -15.79 -10.54
C PHE A 95 10.48 -15.30 -9.26
N GLY A 96 9.58 -16.12 -8.69
CA GLY A 96 8.82 -15.82 -7.49
C GLY A 96 7.31 -15.88 -7.71
N ASP A 97 6.60 -15.94 -6.60
CA ASP A 97 5.15 -16.07 -6.57
C ASP A 97 4.47 -14.70 -6.51
N LEU A 98 3.28 -14.61 -7.08
CA LEU A 98 2.42 -13.42 -7.03
C LEU A 98 1.21 -13.69 -6.16
N TYR A 99 0.88 -12.75 -5.28
CA TYR A 99 -0.25 -12.86 -4.36
C TYR A 99 -1.14 -11.62 -4.41
N ASN A 100 -2.43 -11.82 -4.20
CA ASN A 100 -3.32 -10.77 -3.72
C ASN A 100 -3.39 -10.85 -2.20
N ILE A 101 -3.35 -9.70 -1.54
CA ILE A 101 -3.55 -9.60 -0.09
C ILE A 101 -4.80 -8.76 0.14
N TYR A 102 -5.74 -9.30 0.90
CA TYR A 102 -7.00 -8.65 1.23
C TYR A 102 -7.03 -8.31 2.70
N TYR A 103 -7.30 -7.05 3.00
CA TYR A 103 -7.53 -6.57 4.35
C TYR A 103 -8.99 -6.18 4.50
N GLU A 104 -9.60 -6.58 5.60
CA GLU A 104 -10.88 -6.01 6.03
C GLU A 104 -10.59 -4.85 6.98
N VAL A 105 -11.14 -3.69 6.65
CA VAL A 105 -10.87 -2.43 7.34
C VAL A 105 -12.17 -1.89 7.87
N LYS A 106 -12.19 -1.51 9.14
CA LYS A 106 -13.32 -0.85 9.80
C LYS A 106 -12.95 0.59 10.09
N THR A 107 -13.82 1.52 9.72
CA THR A 107 -13.68 2.96 10.00
C THR A 107 -14.97 3.49 10.61
N GLU A 108 -14.87 4.55 11.41
CA GLU A 108 -16.03 5.32 11.88
C GLU A 108 -16.50 6.30 10.79
N ARG A 109 -17.78 6.65 10.80
CA ARG A 109 -18.35 7.69 9.93
C ARG A 109 -18.08 9.09 10.44
#